data_AF-A0A536HVQ4-F1
#
_entry.id   AF-A0A536HVQ4-F1
#
_cell.length_a   1.000
_cell.length_b   1.000
_cell.length_c   1.000
_cell.angle_alpha   90.00
_cell.angle_beta   90.00
_cell.angle_gamma   90.00
#
_symmetry.space_group_name_H-M   'P 1'
#
loop_
_entity.id
_entity.type
_entity.pdbx_description
1 polymer ?
#
loop_
_entity_poly.entity_id
_entity_poly.type
_entity_poly.pdbx_seq_one_letter_code
_entity_poly.pdbx_strand_id
1 'polypeptide(L)'
;MLIREQPATELTVATRILARADALAPEGRVTLRLHDVLYVGGRGVSNHTMTPYDVVSILLADGTPLLGVPPEDVGEYVAAHGDAPDAESVGRGSDGVIVAAPSLRACTMVLIARRRGERRPDAQSLERVWQELVADARISGALIGAFPTEDATPGH
;
A
#
# COMPACT_ATOMS: atom_id res chain seq x y z
N MET A 1 -7.67 16.66 10.78
CA MET A 1 -7.08 15.66 9.86
C MET A 1 -5.97 16.34 9.09
N LEU A 2 -4.72 16.02 9.40
CA LEU A 2 -3.57 16.56 8.66
C LEU A 2 -3.54 15.88 7.29
N ILE A 3 -3.26 16.63 6.22
CA ILE A 3 -3.19 16.15 4.82
C ILE A 3 -2.28 14.90 4.66
N ARG A 4 -1.35 14.67 5.60
CA ARG A 4 -0.43 13.52 5.65
C ARG A 4 -1.07 12.20 6.12
N GLU A 5 -2.18 12.23 6.85
CA GLU A 5 -2.76 11.03 7.45
C GLU A 5 -3.51 10.18 6.41
N GLN A 6 -4.08 10.83 5.39
CA GLN A 6 -4.88 10.15 4.39
C GLN A 6 -4.05 9.20 3.49
N PRO A 7 -2.92 9.62 2.89
CA PRO A 7 -2.08 8.72 2.07
C PRO A 7 -1.55 7.53 2.87
N ALA A 8 -1.13 7.77 4.11
CA ALA A 8 -0.64 6.72 4.99
C ALA A 8 -1.74 5.71 5.32
N THR A 9 -2.96 6.18 5.64
CA THR A 9 -4.12 5.33 5.91
C THR A 9 -4.49 4.49 4.68
N GLU A 10 -4.55 5.10 3.50
CA GLU A 10 -4.86 4.39 2.25
C GLU A 10 -3.84 3.29 1.96
N LEU A 11 -2.55 3.60 2.10
CA LEU A 11 -1.46 2.64 1.94
C LEU A 11 -1.56 1.50 2.96
N THR A 12 -1.85 1.82 4.22
CA THR A 12 -2.03 0.83 5.28
C THR A 12 -3.18 -0.11 4.97
N VAL A 13 -4.35 0.41 4.58
CA VAL A 13 -5.51 -0.43 4.22
C VAL A 13 -5.15 -1.37 3.06
N ALA A 14 -4.55 -0.87 1.99
CA ALA A 14 -4.16 -1.69 0.85
C ALA A 14 -3.16 -2.79 1.24
N THR A 15 -2.14 -2.44 2.04
CA THR A 15 -1.12 -3.39 2.51
C THR A 15 -1.75 -4.49 3.37
N ARG A 16 -2.68 -4.15 4.27
CA ARG A 16 -3.35 -5.11 5.15
C ARG A 16 -4.27 -6.05 4.38
N ILE A 17 -4.95 -5.55 3.34
CA ILE A 17 -5.73 -6.37 2.40
C ILE A 17 -4.80 -7.35 1.68
N LEU A 18 -3.67 -6.88 1.15
CA LEU A 18 -2.71 -7.71 0.42
C LEU A 18 -2.06 -8.78 1.31
N ALA A 19 -1.70 -8.41 2.53
CA ALA A 19 -1.15 -9.33 3.53
C ALA A 19 -2.16 -10.44 3.87
N ARG A 20 -3.42 -10.07 4.11
CA ARG A 20 -4.50 -11.03 4.35
C ARG A 20 -4.70 -12.00 3.17
N ALA A 21 -4.51 -11.53 1.95
CA ALA A 21 -4.67 -12.33 0.74
C ALA A 21 -3.40 -13.15 0.38
N ASP A 22 -2.35 -13.12 1.21
CA ASP A 22 -1.03 -13.70 0.93
C ASP A 22 -0.50 -13.28 -0.45
N ALA A 23 -0.76 -12.04 -0.85
CA ALA A 23 -0.50 -11.53 -2.20
C ALA A 23 0.84 -10.80 -2.34
N LEU A 24 1.55 -10.54 -1.23
CA LEU A 24 2.89 -9.95 -1.22
C LEU A 24 3.94 -11.03 -0.99
N ALA A 25 5.15 -10.81 -1.50
CA ALA A 25 6.33 -11.56 -1.06
C ALA A 25 6.57 -11.32 0.45
N PRO A 26 7.33 -12.20 1.15
CA PRO A 26 7.62 -12.03 2.58
C PRO A 26 8.14 -10.63 2.96
N GLU A 27 9.10 -10.12 2.20
CA GLU A 27 9.62 -8.74 2.33
C GLU A 27 9.03 -7.79 1.29
N GLY A 28 8.04 -8.24 0.52
CA GLY A 28 7.35 -7.42 -0.45
C GLY A 28 6.62 -6.26 0.21
N ARG A 29 6.63 -5.12 -0.48
CA ARG A 29 5.87 -3.93 -0.12
C ARG A 29 4.98 -3.53 -1.30
N VAL A 30 3.99 -2.70 -1.00
CA VAL A 30 3.30 -1.88 -1.98
C VAL A 30 3.59 -0.43 -1.64
N THR A 31 3.58 0.43 -2.65
CA THR A 31 3.90 1.85 -2.53
C THR A 31 2.73 2.70 -2.99
N LEU A 32 2.67 3.93 -2.51
CA LEU A 32 1.78 4.97 -3.02
C LEU A 32 2.63 6.20 -3.36
N ARG A 33 2.60 6.63 -4.61
CA ARG A 33 3.27 7.84 -5.08
C ARG A 33 2.28 8.99 -5.12
N LEU A 34 2.67 10.12 -4.57
CA LEU A 34 1.98 11.40 -4.72
C LEU A 34 3.00 12.44 -5.19
N HIS A 35 2.91 12.84 -6.46
CA HIS A 35 3.88 13.69 -7.12
C HIS A 35 5.31 13.12 -7.00
N ASP A 36 6.21 13.83 -6.32
CA ASP A 36 7.62 13.47 -6.15
C ASP A 36 7.90 12.73 -4.84
N VAL A 37 6.86 12.35 -4.10
CA VAL A 37 6.96 11.65 -2.81
C VAL A 37 6.41 10.24 -2.93
N LEU A 38 7.20 9.27 -2.46
CA LEU A 38 6.81 7.87 -2.39
C LEU A 38 6.56 7.47 -0.92
N TYR A 39 5.39 6.91 -0.66
CA TYR A 39 5.00 6.34 0.63
C TYR A 39 5.15 4.82 0.56
N VAL A 40 5.75 4.23 1.60
CA VAL A 40 6.00 2.79 1.71
C VAL A 40 5.95 2.35 3.17
N GLY A 41 5.72 1.07 3.45
CA GLY A 41 5.88 0.53 4.80
C GLY A 41 7.33 0.58 5.26
N GLY A 42 7.57 1.04 6.49
CA GLY A 42 8.91 1.21 7.05
C GLY A 42 9.70 -0.08 7.24
N ARG A 43 11.00 0.08 7.54
CA ARG A 43 11.90 -1.04 7.82
C ARG A 43 11.43 -1.86 9.03
N GLY A 44 11.43 -3.19 8.90
CA GLY A 44 11.05 -4.10 9.98
C GLY A 44 9.55 -4.10 10.32
N VAL A 45 8.74 -3.33 9.59
CA VAL A 45 7.29 -3.27 9.78
C VAL A 45 6.64 -4.46 9.08
N SER A 46 5.81 -5.21 9.81
CA SER A 46 5.03 -6.31 9.25
C SER A 46 3.83 -5.80 8.46
N ASN A 47 3.63 -6.33 7.25
CA ASN A 47 2.44 -6.07 6.44
C ASN A 47 1.13 -6.48 7.16
N HIS A 48 1.20 -7.39 8.15
CA HIS A 48 0.06 -7.86 8.95
C HIS A 48 -0.21 -7.04 10.21
N THR A 49 0.59 -6.02 10.53
CA THR A 49 0.35 -5.19 11.72
C THR A 49 0.60 -3.71 11.46
N MET A 50 0.97 -3.35 10.24
CA MET A 50 1.22 -1.98 9.83
C MET A 50 0.05 -1.06 10.19
N THR A 51 0.37 0.07 10.80
CA THR A 51 -0.51 1.20 11.07
C THR A 51 -0.13 2.38 10.17
N PRO A 52 -0.95 3.44 10.09
CA PRO A 52 -0.56 4.65 9.34
C PRO A 52 0.73 5.31 9.87
N TYR A 53 1.09 5.09 11.14
CA TYR A 53 2.30 5.66 11.76
C TYR A 53 3.59 4.92 11.36
N ASP A 54 3.46 3.71 10.83
CA ASP A 54 4.59 2.91 10.35
C ASP A 54 4.95 3.21 8.88
N VAL A 55 4.17 4.07 8.23
CA VAL A 55 4.42 4.51 6.85
C VAL A 55 5.54 5.54 6.85
N VAL A 56 6.48 5.33 5.96
CA VAL A 56 7.61 6.22 5.72
C VAL A 56 7.42 6.94 4.38
N SER A 57 8.02 8.11 4.25
CA SER A 57 8.01 8.86 2.99
C SER A 57 9.42 9.18 2.54
N ILE A 58 9.64 9.07 1.23
CA ILE A 58 10.93 9.33 0.59
C ILE A 58 10.72 10.20 -0.66
N LEU A 59 11.77 10.88 -1.11
CA LEU A 59 11.80 11.52 -2.43
C LEU A 59 11.93 10.45 -3.51
N LEU A 60 11.12 10.56 -4.56
CA LEU A 60 11.18 9.63 -5.68
C LEU A 60 12.46 9.81 -6.51
N ALA A 61 13.01 11.02 -6.55
CA ALA A 61 14.18 11.34 -7.38
C ALA A 61 15.42 10.49 -7.04
N ASP A 62 15.63 10.20 -5.76
CA ASP A 62 16.86 9.58 -5.26
C ASP A 62 16.65 8.61 -4.09
N GLY A 63 15.41 8.44 -3.61
CA GLY A 63 15.09 7.61 -2.45
C GLY A 63 15.41 8.24 -1.10
N THR A 64 15.79 9.53 -1.05
CA THR A 64 16.13 10.24 0.19
C THR A 64 14.94 10.22 1.17
N PRO A 65 15.12 9.77 2.42
CA PRO A 65 14.04 9.75 3.39
C PRO A 65 13.62 11.16 3.83
N LEU A 66 12.32 11.43 3.75
CA LEU A 66 11.68 12.62 4.29
C LEU A 66 11.16 12.38 5.70
N LEU A 67 10.65 11.17 5.97
CA LEU A 67 10.14 10.75 7.27
C LEU A 67 10.35 9.24 7.45
N GLY A 68 10.85 8.85 8.62
CA GLY A 68 11.03 7.45 9.01
C GLY A 68 12.24 6.78 8.35
N VAL A 69 12.32 5.45 8.47
CA VAL A 69 13.43 4.65 7.94
C VAL A 69 12.91 3.72 6.83
N PRO A 70 13.35 3.91 5.57
CA PRO A 70 12.88 3.09 4.45
C PRO A 70 13.38 1.63 4.52
N PRO A 71 12.63 0.71 3.90
CA PRO A 71 13.08 -0.68 3.77
C PRO A 71 14.37 -0.74 2.95
N GLU A 72 15.17 -1.79 3.13
CA GLU A 72 16.49 -1.90 2.51
C GLU A 72 16.42 -1.99 0.98
N ASP A 73 15.34 -2.55 0.46
CA ASP A 73 15.07 -2.76 -0.96
C ASP A 73 14.29 -1.59 -1.60
N VAL A 74 14.19 -0.43 -0.93
CA VAL A 74 13.39 0.71 -1.42
C VAL A 74 13.83 1.18 -2.81
N GLY A 75 15.11 1.04 -3.14
CA GLY A 75 15.67 1.41 -4.43
C GLY A 75 15.06 0.65 -5.61
N GLU A 76 14.59 -0.59 -5.41
CA GLU A 76 13.93 -1.36 -6.48
C GLU A 76 12.54 -0.78 -6.82
N TYR A 77 11.82 -0.27 -5.82
CA TYR A 77 10.52 0.39 -6.05
C TYR A 77 10.71 1.75 -6.71
N VAL A 78 11.74 2.50 -6.32
CA VAL A 78 12.12 3.77 -6.98
C VAL A 78 12.47 3.52 -8.45
N ALA A 79 13.30 2.52 -8.73
CA ALA A 79 13.66 2.14 -10.10
C ALA A 79 12.42 1.76 -10.93
N ALA A 80 11.51 0.96 -10.36
CA ALA A 80 10.27 0.57 -11.04
C ALA A 80 9.33 1.75 -11.35
N HIS A 81 9.28 2.78 -10.49
CA HIS A 81 8.58 4.04 -10.80
C HIS A 81 9.30 4.85 -11.88
N GLY A 82 10.64 4.78 -11.95
CA GLY A 82 11.42 5.37 -13.04
C GLY A 82 11.14 4.71 -14.39
N ASP A 83 11.00 3.38 -14.42
CA ASP A 83 10.67 2.61 -15.62
C ASP A 83 9.20 2.76 -16.05
N ALA A 84 8.32 3.12 -15.11
CA ALA A 84 6.89 3.35 -15.35
C ALA A 84 6.44 4.72 -14.80
N PRO A 85 6.75 5.84 -15.47
CA PRO A 85 6.51 7.19 -14.94
C PRO A 85 5.05 7.53 -14.64
N ASP A 86 4.10 6.85 -15.29
CA ASP A 86 2.65 7.02 -15.10
C ASP A 86 2.10 6.15 -13.95
N ALA A 87 2.94 5.34 -13.31
CA ALA A 87 2.53 4.53 -12.17
C ALA A 87 2.41 5.37 -10.90
N GLU A 88 1.26 5.28 -10.25
CA GLU A 88 1.04 5.85 -8.91
C GLU A 88 1.30 4.82 -7.81
N SER A 89 1.41 3.54 -8.16
CA SER A 89 1.67 2.48 -7.20
C SER A 89 2.48 1.36 -7.82
N VAL A 90 3.46 0.88 -7.06
CA VAL A 90 4.28 -0.27 -7.38
C VAL A 90 4.25 -1.22 -6.20
N GLY A 91 4.18 -2.53 -6.43
CA GLY A 91 4.30 -3.52 -5.37
C GLY A 91 4.93 -4.83 -5.82
N ARG A 92 5.52 -5.56 -4.86
CA ARG A 92 6.15 -6.87 -5.12
C ARG A 92 5.23 -8.00 -4.70
N GLY A 93 4.75 -8.77 -5.68
CA GLY A 93 3.83 -9.89 -5.46
C GLY A 93 4.49 -11.08 -4.78
N SER A 94 3.65 -12.04 -4.36
CA SER A 94 4.08 -13.31 -3.75
C SER A 94 5.00 -14.15 -4.64
N ASP A 95 4.95 -13.93 -5.95
CA ASP A 95 5.83 -14.53 -6.97
C ASP A 95 7.18 -13.80 -7.09
N GLY A 96 7.43 -12.77 -6.29
CA GLY A 96 8.62 -11.93 -6.34
C GLY A 96 8.60 -10.89 -7.46
N VAL A 97 7.57 -10.89 -8.31
CA VAL A 97 7.49 -9.97 -9.45
C VAL A 97 7.01 -8.60 -8.99
N ILE A 98 7.72 -7.55 -9.42
CA ILE A 98 7.29 -6.17 -9.23
C ILE A 98 6.25 -5.80 -10.29
N VAL A 99 5.13 -5.23 -9.86
CA VAL A 99 4.07 -4.73 -10.73
C VAL A 99 3.91 -3.23 -10.51
N ALA A 100 3.67 -2.50 -11.60
CA ALA A 100 3.36 -1.07 -11.59
C ALA A 100 1.92 -0.86 -12.07
N ALA A 101 1.22 0.09 -11.48
CA ALA A 101 -0.18 0.38 -11.78
C ALA A 101 -0.52 1.87 -11.62
N PRO A 102 -1.55 2.36 -12.33
CA PRO A 102 -1.93 3.78 -12.29
C PRO A 102 -2.61 4.21 -11.00
N SER A 103 -2.82 3.30 -10.03
CA SER A 103 -3.34 3.64 -8.70
C SER A 103 -3.03 2.52 -7.71
N LEU A 104 -3.06 2.85 -6.41
CA LEU A 104 -2.88 1.88 -5.33
C LEU A 104 -3.92 0.76 -5.37
N ARG A 105 -5.19 1.09 -5.62
CA ARG A 105 -6.27 0.10 -5.76
C ARG A 105 -6.02 -0.83 -6.96
N ALA A 106 -5.62 -0.27 -8.09
CA ALA A 106 -5.27 -1.04 -9.28
C ALA A 106 -4.10 -2.00 -9.02
N CYS A 107 -3.04 -1.52 -8.35
CA CYS A 107 -1.90 -2.37 -7.96
C CYS A 107 -2.35 -3.51 -7.05
N THR A 108 -3.16 -3.20 -6.03
CA THR A 108 -3.72 -4.19 -5.11
C THR A 108 -4.47 -5.29 -5.85
N MET A 109 -5.35 -4.92 -6.81
CA MET A 109 -6.11 -5.90 -7.58
C MET A 109 -5.23 -6.76 -8.47
N VAL A 110 -4.20 -6.18 -9.10
CA VAL A 110 -3.24 -6.93 -9.93
C VAL A 110 -2.54 -7.99 -9.09
N LEU A 111 -2.05 -7.63 -7.90
CA LEU A 111 -1.35 -8.55 -7.02
C LEU A 111 -2.26 -9.69 -6.54
N ILE A 112 -3.49 -9.39 -6.12
CA ILE A 112 -4.46 -10.41 -5.69
C ILE A 112 -4.85 -11.33 -6.85
N ALA A 113 -5.15 -10.77 -8.02
CA ALA A 113 -5.53 -11.55 -9.20
C ALA A 113 -4.38 -12.50 -9.61
N ARG A 114 -3.13 -12.00 -9.62
CA ARG A 114 -1.95 -12.84 -9.87
C ARG A 114 -1.81 -13.96 -8.84
N ARG A 115 -1.98 -13.65 -7.54
CA ARG A 115 -1.92 -14.65 -6.46
C ARG A 115 -2.94 -15.77 -6.62
N ARG A 116 -4.14 -15.44 -7.12
CA ARG A 116 -5.25 -16.38 -7.33
C ARG A 116 -5.24 -17.07 -8.70
N GLY A 117 -4.38 -16.64 -9.63
CA GLY A 117 -4.44 -17.11 -11.02
C GLY A 117 -5.69 -16.63 -11.76
N GLU A 118 -6.27 -15.52 -11.32
CA GLU A 118 -7.51 -14.94 -11.85
C GLU A 118 -7.23 -13.80 -12.83
N ARG A 119 -8.25 -13.47 -13.62
CA ARG A 119 -8.21 -12.27 -14.47
C ARG A 119 -8.35 -11.02 -13.61
N ARG A 120 -7.53 -10.01 -13.88
CA ARG A 120 -7.68 -8.68 -13.28
C ARG A 120 -9.09 -8.11 -13.56
N PRO A 121 -9.76 -7.47 -12.58
CA PRO A 121 -11.00 -6.73 -12.80
C PRO A 121 -10.84 -5.64 -13.86
N ASP A 122 -11.90 -5.39 -14.63
CA ASP A 122 -11.98 -4.22 -15.50
C ASP A 122 -12.16 -2.92 -14.70
N ALA A 123 -12.01 -1.78 -15.38
CA ALA A 123 -12.09 -0.46 -14.75
C ALA A 123 -13.49 -0.18 -14.13
N GLN A 124 -14.56 -0.74 -14.71
CA GLN A 124 -15.93 -0.53 -14.24
C GLN A 124 -16.20 -1.30 -12.94
N SER A 125 -15.55 -2.45 -12.75
CA SER A 125 -15.71 -3.31 -11.59
C SER A 125 -14.74 -2.98 -10.45
N LEU A 126 -13.69 -2.19 -10.72
CA LEU A 126 -12.59 -1.95 -9.77
C LEU A 126 -13.07 -1.42 -8.42
N GLU A 127 -13.99 -0.44 -8.42
CA GLU A 127 -14.49 0.14 -7.18
C GLU A 127 -15.32 -0.86 -6.37
N ARG A 128 -16.19 -1.63 -7.03
CA ARG A 128 -17.00 -2.66 -6.37
C ARG A 128 -16.12 -3.70 -5.69
N VAL A 129 -15.13 -4.24 -6.43
CA VAL A 129 -14.21 -5.26 -5.90
C VAL A 129 -13.35 -4.69 -4.77
N TRP A 130 -12.94 -3.43 -4.85
CA TRP A 130 -12.24 -2.76 -3.76
C TRP A 130 -13.09 -2.71 -2.49
N GLN A 131 -14.36 -2.31 -2.59
CA GLN A 131 -15.26 -2.26 -1.43
C GLN A 131 -15.52 -3.65 -0.83
N GLU A 132 -15.64 -4.68 -1.66
CA GLU A 132 -15.76 -6.08 -1.20
C GLU A 132 -14.52 -6.50 -0.40
N LEU A 133 -13.31 -6.23 -0.89
CA LEU A 133 -12.07 -6.56 -0.20
C LEU A 133 -11.90 -5.79 1.12
N VAL A 134 -12.28 -4.51 1.15
CA VAL A 134 -12.30 -3.71 2.38
C VAL A 134 -13.28 -4.30 3.39
N ALA A 135 -14.49 -4.67 2.96
CA ALA A 135 -15.49 -5.28 3.83
C ALA A 135 -14.98 -6.61 4.42
N ASP A 136 -14.41 -7.49 3.59
CA ASP A 136 -13.84 -8.77 4.04
C ASP A 136 -12.68 -8.59 5.02
N ALA A 137 -11.80 -7.60 4.76
CA ALA A 137 -10.70 -7.26 5.65
C ALA A 137 -11.19 -6.68 6.99
N ARG A 138 -12.31 -5.94 7.00
CA ARG A 138 -12.94 -5.49 8.24
C ARG A 138 -13.54 -6.64 9.04
N ILE A 139 -14.34 -7.50 8.40
CA ILE A 139 -15.03 -8.62 9.05
C ILE A 139 -14.02 -9.57 9.73
N SER A 140 -12.87 -9.76 9.10
CA SER A 140 -11.80 -10.61 9.63
C SER A 140 -10.88 -9.96 10.66
N GLY A 141 -11.08 -8.68 10.98
CA GLY A 141 -10.23 -7.92 11.89
C GLY A 141 -8.88 -7.49 11.31
N ALA A 142 -8.62 -7.73 10.01
CA ALA A 142 -7.37 -7.34 9.36
C ALA A 142 -7.17 -5.82 9.27
N LEU A 143 -8.22 -5.01 9.47
CA LEU A 143 -8.11 -3.55 9.48
C LEU A 143 -8.14 -2.92 10.88
N ILE A 144 -8.03 -3.72 11.96
CA ILE A 144 -7.86 -3.18 13.31
C ILE A 144 -6.55 -2.38 13.37
N GLY A 145 -6.63 -1.11 13.80
CA GLY A 145 -5.49 -0.18 13.85
C GLY A 145 -5.05 0.41 12.50
N ALA A 146 -5.75 0.06 11.39
CA ALA A 146 -5.44 0.59 10.05
C ALA A 146 -6.00 1.99 9.81
N PHE A 147 -6.99 2.41 10.61
CA PHE A 147 -7.54 3.76 10.61
C PHE A 147 -7.02 4.51 11.84
N PRO A 148 -6.72 5.82 11.74
CA PRO A 148 -6.46 6.64 12.91
C PRO A 148 -7.62 6.52 13.89
N THR A 149 -7.33 6.39 15.18
CA THR A 149 -8.36 6.58 16.19
C THR A 149 -8.83 8.02 16.08
N GLU A 150 -10.13 8.26 15.91
CA GLU A 150 -10.69 9.58 16.20
C GLU A 150 -10.29 9.90 17.63
N ASP A 151 -9.39 10.86 17.81
CA ASP A 151 -9.06 11.35 19.15
C ASP A 151 -10.38 11.70 19.82
N ALA A 152 -10.61 11.07 20.98
CA ALA A 152 -11.72 11.36 21.85
C ALA A 152 -11.86 12.88 21.96
N THR A 153 -12.94 13.42 21.41
CA THR A 153 -13.34 14.80 21.68
C THR A 153 -13.31 14.96 23.20
N PRO A 154 -12.48 15.84 23.78
CA PRO A 154 -12.60 16.13 25.19
C PRO A 154 -14.01 16.67 25.38
N GLY A 155 -14.79 16.00 26.22
CA GLY A 155 -16.14 16.45 26.55
C GLY A 155 -16.12 17.92 26.95
N HIS A 156 -16.98 18.70 26.31
CA HIS A 156 -17.46 19.97 26.83
C HIS A 156 -18.86 19.78 27.37
#